data_AF-A0A2E3YE19-F1
#
_entry.id   AF-A0A2E3YE19-F1
#
_cell.length_a   1.000
_cell.length_b   1.000
_cell.length_c   1.000
_cell.angle_alpha   90.00
_cell.angle_beta   90.00
_cell.angle_gamma   90.00
#
_symmetry.space_group_name_H-M   'P 1'
#
loop_
_entity.id
_entity.type
_entity.pdbx_description
1 polymer ?
#
loop_
_entity_poly.entity_id
_entity_poly.type
_entity_poly.pdbx_seq_one_letter_code
_entity_poly.pdbx_strand_id
1 'polypeptide(L)'
;MHTLGHGFVPAPVHAGGLRYHGAAPLVSHLLQGDHIEARAYQQLECFEAGVQFARSECIVPAPEANHVVKGAIDEAIRCRDTGEEKVIALNLCGHGHFDMAAYAAYFAGELEGHEFTDQMLNENMKELEALPTL
;
A
#
# COMPACT_ATOMS: atom_id res chain seq x y z
N MET A 1 -18.56 -2.58 -0.35
CA MET A 1 -17.15 -2.11 -0.44
C MET A 1 -16.23 -3.31 -0.29
N HIS A 2 -15.03 -3.30 -0.85
CA HIS A 2 -14.00 -4.25 -0.45
C HIS A 2 -13.59 -3.98 1.00
N THR A 3 -13.46 -5.03 1.79
CA THR A 3 -13.19 -4.96 3.23
C THR A 3 -12.46 -6.20 3.72
N LEU A 4 -11.60 -6.02 4.72
CA LEU A 4 -10.96 -7.08 5.51
C LEU A 4 -11.80 -7.46 6.74
N GLY A 5 -13.01 -6.91 6.90
CA GLY A 5 -13.82 -7.03 8.10
C GLY A 5 -13.59 -5.87 9.08
N HIS A 6 -14.65 -5.38 9.72
CA HIS A 6 -14.55 -4.23 10.63
C HIS A 6 -13.78 -4.54 11.93
N GLY A 7 -13.70 -5.81 12.31
CA GLY A 7 -12.86 -6.30 13.40
C GLY A 7 -11.37 -6.43 13.04
N PHE A 8 -10.95 -6.13 11.81
CA PHE A 8 -9.55 -6.20 11.40
C PHE A 8 -8.66 -5.26 12.22
N VAL A 9 -7.57 -5.80 12.75
CA VAL A 9 -6.52 -5.04 13.44
C VAL A 9 -5.20 -5.26 12.69
N PRO A 10 -4.53 -4.18 12.24
CA PRO A 10 -3.24 -4.28 11.59
C PRO A 10 -2.16 -4.78 12.55
N ALA A 11 -1.15 -5.46 12.02
CA ALA A 11 -0.01 -5.94 12.81
C ALA A 11 0.70 -4.77 13.54
N PRO A 12 1.16 -4.95 14.80
CA PRO A 12 1.84 -3.89 15.55
C PRO A 12 3.11 -3.36 14.87
N VAL A 13 3.79 -4.20 14.09
CA VAL A 13 5.02 -3.87 13.34
C VAL A 13 4.76 -3.10 12.03
N HIS A 14 3.49 -2.80 11.70
CA HIS A 14 3.15 -2.14 10.46
C HIS A 14 3.35 -0.63 10.53
N ALA A 15 4.40 -0.14 9.90
CA ALA A 15 4.75 1.29 9.84
C ALA A 15 4.36 1.96 8.50
N GLY A 16 3.74 1.22 7.58
CA GLY A 16 3.35 1.70 6.25
C GLY A 16 2.09 2.58 6.18
N GLY A 17 1.43 2.84 7.32
CA GLY A 17 0.33 3.80 7.45
C GLY A 17 -1.05 3.38 6.90
N LEU A 18 -1.10 2.56 5.85
CA LEU A 18 -2.34 2.10 5.18
C LEU A 18 -3.10 1.01 5.98
N ARG A 19 -3.59 1.39 7.15
CA ARG A 19 -4.17 0.49 8.16
C ARG A 19 -5.67 0.27 8.09
N TYR A 20 -6.37 1.07 7.29
CA TYR A 20 -7.82 1.00 7.22
C TYR A 20 -8.27 -0.29 6.55
N HIS A 21 -9.29 -0.94 7.12
CA HIS A 21 -9.72 -2.27 6.72
C HIS A 21 -10.52 -2.29 5.39
N GLY A 22 -10.91 -1.14 4.85
CA GLY A 22 -11.81 -1.07 3.70
C GLY A 22 -11.34 -0.13 2.61
N ALA A 23 -11.87 -0.32 1.40
CA ALA A 23 -11.77 0.66 0.32
C ALA A 23 -13.08 1.44 0.18
N ALA A 24 -13.04 2.67 -0.36
CA ALA A 24 -14.27 3.41 -0.62
C ALA A 24 -15.22 2.61 -1.55
N PRO A 25 -16.55 2.68 -1.37
CA PRO A 25 -17.50 1.94 -2.20
C PRO A 25 -17.34 2.22 -3.71
N LEU A 26 -17.08 3.49 -4.08
CA LEU A 26 -16.87 3.87 -5.48
C LEU A 26 -15.62 3.23 -6.08
N VAL A 27 -14.49 3.25 -5.36
CA VAL A 27 -13.25 2.59 -5.80
C VAL A 27 -13.44 1.08 -5.90
N SER A 28 -14.19 0.50 -4.94
CA SER A 28 -14.53 -0.92 -4.96
C SER A 28 -15.33 -1.30 -6.19
N HIS A 29 -16.30 -0.47 -6.57
CA HIS A 29 -17.12 -0.70 -7.76
C HIS A 29 -16.30 -0.57 -9.06
N LEU A 30 -15.40 0.41 -9.14
CA LEU A 30 -14.49 0.54 -10.28
C LEU A 30 -13.59 -0.69 -10.46
N LEU A 31 -13.09 -1.26 -9.35
CA LEU A 31 -12.29 -2.49 -9.38
C LEU A 31 -13.13 -3.70 -9.82
N GLN A 32 -14.34 -3.86 -9.31
CA GLN A 32 -15.25 -4.95 -9.71
C GLN A 32 -15.69 -4.86 -11.17
N GLY A 33 -15.72 -3.65 -11.74
CA GLY A 33 -16.03 -3.39 -13.14
C GLY A 33 -14.82 -3.41 -14.07
N ASP A 34 -13.65 -3.87 -13.61
CA ASP A 34 -12.39 -3.92 -14.38
C ASP A 34 -11.94 -2.56 -14.96
N HIS A 35 -12.30 -1.45 -14.29
CA HIS A 35 -11.90 -0.10 -14.71
C HIS A 35 -10.55 0.35 -14.12
N ILE A 36 -10.08 -0.33 -13.07
CA ILE A 36 -8.80 -0.10 -12.40
C ILE A 36 -8.18 -1.43 -12.00
N GLU A 37 -6.86 -1.42 -11.79
CA GLU A 37 -6.11 -2.55 -11.23
C GLU A 37 -5.80 -2.30 -9.75
N ALA A 38 -5.69 -3.37 -8.97
CA ALA A 38 -5.25 -3.32 -7.58
C ALA A 38 -3.88 -4.01 -7.43
N ARG A 39 -3.00 -3.41 -6.64
CA ARG A 39 -1.70 -3.98 -6.25
C ARG A 39 -1.52 -3.85 -4.76
N ALA A 40 -0.82 -4.82 -4.16
CA ALA A 40 -0.41 -4.82 -2.78
C ALA A 40 1.09 -5.05 -2.70
N TYR A 41 1.75 -4.31 -1.82
CA TYR A 41 3.20 -4.33 -1.64
C TYR A 41 3.53 -4.53 -0.16
N GLN A 42 4.62 -5.21 0.11
CA GLN A 42 5.15 -5.35 1.46
C GLN A 42 5.83 -4.05 1.92
N GLN A 43 5.78 -3.76 3.22
CA GLN A 43 6.27 -2.47 3.71
C GLN A 43 7.76 -2.24 3.41
N LEU A 44 8.59 -3.29 3.46
CA LEU A 44 10.03 -3.18 3.24
C LEU A 44 10.37 -2.68 1.83
N GLU A 45 9.74 -3.22 0.79
CA GLU A 45 9.96 -2.78 -0.59
C GLU A 45 9.38 -1.37 -0.84
N CYS A 46 8.31 -0.98 -0.12
CA CYS A 46 7.82 0.39 -0.14
C CYS A 46 8.85 1.36 0.45
N PHE A 47 9.41 1.06 1.63
CA PHE A 47 10.44 1.91 2.23
C PHE A 47 11.69 2.02 1.36
N GLU A 48 12.13 0.92 0.74
CA GLU A 48 13.26 0.94 -0.20
C GLU A 48 12.98 1.85 -1.40
N ALA A 49 11.79 1.74 -2.01
CA ALA A 49 11.34 2.62 -3.08
C ALA A 49 11.28 4.10 -2.63
N GLY A 50 10.80 4.35 -1.42
CA GLY A 50 10.76 5.68 -0.81
C GLY A 50 12.13 6.31 -0.63
N VAL A 51 13.10 5.54 -0.15
CA VAL A 51 14.49 5.97 0.01
C VAL A 51 15.15 6.23 -1.35
N GLN A 52 14.90 5.37 -2.34
CA GLN A 52 15.35 5.61 -3.72
C GLN A 52 14.79 6.93 -4.27
N PHE A 53 13.48 7.14 -4.13
CA PHE A 53 12.82 8.37 -4.60
C PHE A 53 13.36 9.61 -3.90
N ALA A 54 13.54 9.58 -2.58
CA ALA A 54 14.15 10.69 -1.83
C ALA A 54 15.56 11.03 -2.30
N ARG A 55 16.38 10.03 -2.65
CA ARG A 55 17.74 10.24 -3.15
C ARG A 55 17.77 10.82 -4.57
N SER A 56 16.79 10.49 -5.39
CA SER A 56 16.71 10.97 -6.78
C SER A 56 16.01 12.33 -6.90
N GLU A 57 14.92 12.53 -6.18
CA GLU A 57 13.98 13.65 -6.35
C GLU A 57 14.05 14.69 -5.21
N CYS A 58 14.88 14.44 -4.17
CA CYS A 58 15.03 15.31 -3.00
C CYS A 58 13.74 15.55 -2.19
N ILE A 59 12.74 14.67 -2.32
CA ILE A 59 11.50 14.71 -1.55
C ILE A 59 11.39 13.41 -0.75
N VAL A 60 11.26 13.53 0.57
CA VAL A 60 10.99 12.36 1.44
C VAL A 60 9.48 12.09 1.43
N PRO A 61 8.99 10.99 0.82
CA PRO A 61 7.56 10.68 0.81
C PRO A 61 7.06 10.30 2.21
N ALA A 62 5.75 10.40 2.44
CA ALA A 62 5.14 9.71 3.58
C ALA A 62 5.20 8.18 3.40
N PRO A 63 5.22 7.36 4.49
CA PRO A 63 5.16 5.90 4.39
C PRO A 63 3.99 5.37 3.55
N GLU A 64 2.83 6.05 3.57
CA GLU A 64 1.69 5.74 2.72
C GLU A 64 2.02 5.97 1.24
N ALA A 65 2.64 7.12 0.94
CA ALA A 65 3.00 7.51 -0.42
C ALA A 65 4.07 6.59 -1.04
N ASN A 66 4.91 5.95 -0.22
CA ASN A 66 5.90 4.98 -0.69
C ASN A 66 5.27 3.82 -1.50
N HIS A 67 4.02 3.44 -1.23
CA HIS A 67 3.32 2.40 -1.98
C HIS A 67 3.09 2.80 -3.45
N VAL A 68 2.71 4.05 -3.71
CA VAL A 68 2.51 4.53 -5.08
C VAL A 68 3.84 4.78 -5.78
N VAL A 69 4.87 5.21 -5.03
CA VAL A 69 6.24 5.36 -5.55
C VAL A 69 6.77 4.00 -6.02
N LYS A 70 6.59 2.94 -5.21
CA LYS A 70 6.94 1.57 -5.58
C LYS A 70 6.23 1.14 -6.87
N GLY A 71 4.91 1.35 -6.95
CA GLY A 71 4.15 1.06 -8.17
C GLY A 71 4.64 1.83 -9.41
N ALA A 72 4.99 3.11 -9.26
CA ALA A 72 5.51 3.92 -10.36
C ALA A 72 6.90 3.43 -10.83
N ILE A 73 7.77 3.03 -9.90
CA ILE A 73 9.08 2.44 -10.23
C ILE A 73 8.90 1.13 -10.99
N ASP A 74 7.99 0.25 -10.55
CA ASP A 74 7.71 -1.01 -11.24
C ASP A 74 7.19 -0.78 -12.67
N GLU A 75 6.29 0.18 -12.86
CA GLU A 75 5.81 0.55 -14.21
C GLU A 75 6.91 1.15 -15.07
N ALA A 76 7.81 1.97 -14.50
CA ALA A 76 8.95 2.52 -15.23
C ALA A 76 9.93 1.41 -15.68
N ILE A 77 10.19 0.44 -14.80
CA ILE A 77 11.00 -0.75 -15.12
C ILE A 77 10.32 -1.57 -16.22
N ARG A 78 9.01 -1.82 -16.12
CA ARG A 78 8.25 -2.53 -17.15
C ARG A 78 8.34 -1.83 -18.50
N CYS A 79 8.13 -0.51 -18.54
CA CYS A 79 8.22 0.29 -19.77
C CYS A 79 9.62 0.23 -20.39
N ARG A 80 10.67 0.30 -19.57
CA ARG A 80 12.06 0.11 -20.02
C ARG A 80 12.26 -1.27 -20.64
N ASP A 81 11.78 -2.32 -19.98
CA ASP A 81 11.99 -3.71 -20.38
C ASP A 81 11.16 -4.09 -21.62
N THR A 82 9.97 -3.49 -21.81
CA THR A 82 9.14 -3.67 -23.00
C THR A 82 9.46 -2.69 -24.14
N GLY A 83 10.25 -1.65 -23.87
CA GLY A 83 10.56 -0.59 -24.83
C GLY A 83 9.39 0.36 -25.11
N GLU A 84 8.38 0.42 -24.22
CA GLU A 84 7.25 1.31 -24.35
C GLU A 84 7.55 2.70 -23.76
N GLU A 85 7.34 3.74 -24.55
CA GLU A 85 7.40 5.11 -24.05
C GLU A 85 6.03 5.51 -23.47
N LYS A 86 5.99 5.78 -22.16
CA LYS A 86 4.78 6.14 -21.41
C LYS A 86 5.06 7.28 -20.43
N VAL A 87 4.03 8.08 -20.18
CA VAL A 87 4.02 9.04 -19.06
C VAL A 87 3.36 8.37 -17.86
N ILE A 88 4.08 8.27 -16.75
CA ILE A 88 3.58 7.74 -15.49
C ILE A 88 3.29 8.92 -14.57
N ALA A 89 2.02 9.12 -14.23
CA ALA A 89 1.60 10.11 -13.24
C ALA A 89 1.27 9.41 -11.92
N LEU A 90 1.82 9.91 -10.82
CA LEU A 90 1.58 9.38 -9.48
C LEU A 90 1.10 10.48 -8.54
N ASN A 91 0.27 10.12 -7.56
CA ASN A 91 -0.21 11.03 -6.53
C ASN A 91 0.68 10.92 -5.28
N LEU A 92 1.63 11.83 -5.11
CA LEU A 92 2.45 11.92 -3.91
C LEU A 92 1.63 12.56 -2.79
N CYS A 93 0.84 11.73 -2.09
CA CYS A 93 -0.22 12.19 -1.18
C CYS A 93 0.27 12.92 0.08
N GLY A 94 1.56 12.85 0.41
CA GLY A 94 2.14 13.49 1.59
C GLY A 94 3.66 13.36 1.66
N HIS A 95 4.26 14.15 2.55
CA HIS A 95 5.69 14.11 2.84
C HIS A 95 5.97 13.38 4.16
N GLY A 96 7.16 12.79 4.30
CA GLY A 96 7.53 11.98 5.46
C GLY A 96 8.14 12.75 6.63
N HIS A 97 8.22 14.09 6.61
CA HIS A 97 8.93 14.87 7.64
C HIS A 97 8.51 14.56 9.09
N PHE A 98 7.27 14.14 9.31
CA PHE A 98 6.74 13.76 10.63
C PHE A 98 6.72 12.25 10.88
N ASP A 99 7.14 11.46 9.90
CA ASP A 99 7.18 10.00 9.92
C ASP A 99 8.61 9.46 10.04
N MET A 100 9.54 10.32 10.49
CA MET A 100 10.96 9.98 10.61
C MET A 100 11.23 8.82 11.56
N ALA A 101 10.34 8.55 12.53
CA ALA A 101 10.43 7.36 13.36
C ALA A 101 10.27 6.06 12.54
N ALA A 102 9.39 6.06 11.54
CA ALA A 102 9.18 4.90 10.68
C ALA A 102 10.39 4.67 9.75
N TYR A 103 10.95 5.76 9.19
CA TYR A 103 12.20 5.68 8.43
C TYR A 103 13.39 5.25 9.29
N ALA A 104 13.48 5.72 10.54
CA ALA A 104 14.52 5.29 11.48
C ALA A 104 14.42 3.78 11.77
N ALA A 105 13.22 3.25 12.02
CA ALA A 105 12.99 1.83 12.20
C ALA A 105 13.38 1.02 10.95
N TYR A 106 13.08 1.52 9.75
CA TYR A 106 13.55 0.90 8.50
C TYR A 106 15.08 0.83 8.43
N PHE A 107 15.78 1.94 8.69
CA PHE A 107 17.25 1.96 8.66
C PHE A 107 17.89 1.15 9.79
N ALA A 108 17.21 0.98 10.91
CA ALA A 108 17.64 0.10 12.01
C ALA A 108 17.39 -1.38 11.73
N GLY A 109 16.67 -1.73 10.65
CA GLY A 109 16.30 -3.10 10.34
C GLY A 109 15.22 -3.67 11.27
N GLU A 110 14.44 -2.79 11.92
CA GLU A 110 13.38 -3.16 12.88
C GLU A 110 12.03 -3.42 12.21
N LEU A 111 11.88 -3.06 10.93
CA LEU A 111 10.67 -3.37 10.17
C LEU A 111 10.71 -4.80 9.66
N GLU A 112 9.60 -5.52 9.85
CA GLU A 112 9.44 -6.90 9.41
C GLU A 112 8.37 -7.01 8.33
N GLY A 113 8.52 -7.97 7.43
CA GLY A 113 7.42 -8.37 6.55
C GLY A 113 6.30 -8.98 7.39
N HIS A 114 5.05 -8.68 7.03
CA HIS A 114 3.90 -9.31 7.66
C HIS A 114 3.00 -9.90 6.59
N GLU A 115 2.75 -11.20 6.68
CA GLU A 115 1.86 -11.91 5.77
C GLU A 115 0.44 -11.86 6.31
N PHE A 116 -0.49 -11.40 5.46
CA PHE A 116 -1.92 -11.49 5.74
C PHE A 116 -2.48 -12.70 5.00
N THR A 117 -3.02 -13.67 5.74
CA THR A 117 -3.43 -14.97 5.19
C THR A 117 -4.94 -15.04 4.93
N ASP A 118 -5.35 -15.94 4.03
CA ASP A 118 -6.78 -16.23 3.78
C ASP A 118 -7.51 -16.69 5.05
N GLN A 119 -6.82 -17.37 5.96
CA GLN A 119 -7.40 -17.76 7.24
C GLN A 119 -7.77 -16.52 8.07
N MET A 120 -6.87 -15.55 8.18
CA MET A 120 -7.12 -14.29 8.90
C MET A 120 -8.28 -13.52 8.27
N LEU A 121 -8.34 -13.49 6.93
CA LEU A 121 -9.46 -12.90 6.21
C LEU A 121 -10.79 -13.57 6.58
N ASN A 122 -10.85 -14.90 6.45
CA ASN A 122 -12.06 -15.66 6.75
C ASN A 122 -12.51 -15.47 8.19
N GLU A 123 -11.57 -15.42 9.14
CA GLU A 123 -11.87 -15.13 10.55
C GLU A 123 -12.52 -13.75 10.73
N ASN A 124 -11.98 -12.71 10.11
CA ASN A 124 -12.56 -11.37 10.19
C ASN A 124 -13.93 -11.27 9.50
N MET A 125 -14.16 -12.05 8.44
CA MET A 125 -15.40 -12.02 7.68
C MET A 125 -16.57 -12.70 8.41
N LYS A 126 -16.31 -13.61 9.36
CA LYS A 126 -17.35 -14.29 10.16
C LYS A 126 -18.32 -13.32 10.85
N GLU A 127 -17.80 -12.19 11.34
CA GLU A 127 -18.63 -11.19 12.02
C GLU A 127 -19.61 -10.48 11.07
N LEU A 128 -19.33 -10.50 9.76
CA LEU A 128 -20.18 -9.90 8.74
C LEU A 128 -21.27 -10.87 8.24
N GLU A 129 -21.10 -12.18 8.40
CA GLU A 129 -22.08 -13.19 7.96
C GLU A 129 -23.45 -13.03 8.62
N ALA A 130 -23.48 -12.51 9.85
CA ALA A 130 -24.70 -12.25 10.59
C ALA A 130 -25.42 -10.96 10.17
N LEU A 131 -24.79 -10.12 9.33
CA LEU A 131 -25.36 -8.85 8.91
C LEU A 131 -26.27 -9.02 7.68
N PRO A 132 -27.30 -8.16 7.53
CA PRO A 132 -28.15 -8.18 6.34
C PRO A 132 -27.33 -7.90 5.08
N THR A 133 -27.48 -8.75 4.07
CA THR A 133 -27.00 -8.47 2.72
C THR A 133 -28.00 -7.57 2.00
N LEU A 134 -27.51 -6.52 1.32
CA LEU A 134 -28.29 -5.71 0.38
C LEU A 134 -28.52 -6.47 -0.92
#